data_AF-A0A1V5A605-F1
#
_entry.id   AF-A0A1V5A605-F1
#
_cell.length_a   1.000
_cell.length_b   1.000
_cell.length_c   1.000
_cell.angle_alpha   90.00
_cell.angle_beta   90.00
_cell.angle_gamma   90.00
#
_symmetry.space_group_name_H-M   'P 1'
#
loop_
_entity.id
_entity.type
_entity.pdbx_description
1 polymer ?
#
loop_
_entity_poly.entity_id
_entity_poly.type
_entity_poly.pdbx_seq_one_letter_code
_entity_poly.pdbx_strand_id
1 'polypeptide(L)'
;MEHIDSAISDALYYQRSGSLSVPLPLGGGDIMFNNVRSGGVLRVREEPMMNMTFINSSSSSTFPLTISSITYTPVSNFWVPQGYSWQFGSLNVTKGDLTTPLRLSTGDETEIDQFSEALFTLSGNNGDLEITCAGIRPGMRNTTSGNGIASLNLNADKSTFPTISGVSRITINITSELPATFGDHLRNYVNDSIKDPPTNEWENDPSGNITYTYPLNQPNLTITKLNLILSVE
;
A
#
# COMPACT_ATOMS: atom_id res chain seq x y z
N MET A 1 -15.92 -6.30 2.51
CA MET A 1 -14.46 -6.28 2.26
C MET A 1 -14.13 -6.16 0.78
N GLU A 2 -14.75 -6.95 -0.10
CA GLU A 2 -14.51 -6.83 -1.56
C GLU A 2 -14.72 -5.40 -2.11
N HIS A 3 -15.76 -4.69 -1.67
CA HIS A 3 -15.96 -3.29 -2.09
C HIS A 3 -14.81 -2.36 -1.71
N ILE A 4 -14.13 -2.60 -0.59
CA ILE A 4 -12.98 -1.79 -0.17
C ILE A 4 -11.74 -2.17 -0.96
N ASP A 5 -11.52 -3.47 -1.20
CA ASP A 5 -10.46 -3.96 -2.07
C ASP A 5 -10.55 -3.31 -3.47
N SER A 6 -11.72 -3.38 -4.11
CA SER A 6 -11.94 -2.75 -5.41
C SER A 6 -11.74 -1.23 -5.37
N ALA A 7 -12.17 -0.56 -4.30
CA ALA A 7 -12.00 0.88 -4.17
C ALA A 7 -10.54 1.31 -3.98
N ILE A 8 -9.74 0.52 -3.27
CA ILE A 8 -8.30 0.75 -3.14
C ILE A 8 -7.66 0.59 -4.53
N SER A 9 -7.96 -0.49 -5.23
CA SER A 9 -7.45 -0.75 -6.58
C SER A 9 -7.84 0.35 -7.57
N ASP A 10 -9.10 0.80 -7.57
CA ASP A 10 -9.57 1.89 -8.42
C ASP A 10 -8.85 3.21 -8.08
N ALA A 11 -8.71 3.54 -6.80
CA ALA A 11 -8.02 4.75 -6.38
C ALA A 11 -6.55 4.76 -6.83
N LEU A 12 -5.87 3.62 -6.69
CA LEU A 12 -4.49 3.42 -7.16
C LEU A 12 -4.40 3.48 -8.68
N TYR A 13 -5.29 2.81 -9.42
CA TYR A 13 -5.28 2.77 -10.87
C TYR A 13 -5.55 4.15 -11.49
N TYR A 14 -6.56 4.87 -11.02
CA TYR A 14 -6.91 6.17 -11.57
C TYR A 14 -6.03 7.31 -11.07
N GLN A 15 -5.27 7.12 -9.99
CA GLN A 15 -4.40 8.15 -9.39
C GLN A 15 -5.13 9.48 -9.14
N ARG A 16 -6.33 9.40 -8.53
CA ARG A 16 -7.23 10.55 -8.29
C ARG A 16 -7.59 10.68 -6.81
N SER A 17 -7.81 11.92 -6.39
CA SER A 17 -8.40 12.20 -5.08
C SER A 17 -9.88 11.80 -5.04
N GLY A 18 -10.36 11.37 -3.88
CA GLY A 18 -11.73 10.90 -3.70
C GLY A 18 -11.98 10.30 -2.33
N SER A 19 -13.24 10.04 -1.99
CA SER A 19 -13.59 9.40 -0.73
C SER A 19 -14.67 8.35 -0.93
N LEU A 20 -14.55 7.24 -0.21
CA LEU A 20 -15.55 6.17 -0.15
C LEU A 20 -15.79 5.78 1.31
N SER A 21 -17.04 5.46 1.64
CA SER A 21 -17.41 4.85 2.91
C SER A 21 -18.16 3.56 2.62
N VAL A 22 -17.70 2.44 3.20
CA VAL A 22 -18.36 1.15 3.07
C VAL A 22 -18.84 0.67 4.43
N PRO A 23 -20.15 0.43 4.61
CA PRO A 23 -20.66 -0.16 5.84
C PRO A 23 -20.20 -1.62 5.96
N LEU A 24 -19.74 -2.00 7.14
CA LEU A 24 -19.32 -3.35 7.49
C LEU A 24 -20.06 -3.79 8.75
N PRO A 25 -20.90 -4.83 8.67
CA PRO A 25 -21.51 -5.41 9.87
C PRO A 25 -20.43 -6.06 10.72
N LEU A 26 -20.28 -5.61 11.96
CA LEU A 26 -19.35 -6.23 12.92
C LEU A 26 -19.97 -7.43 13.62
N GLY A 27 -21.28 -7.67 13.49
CA GLY A 27 -21.95 -8.81 14.09
C GLY A 27 -23.44 -8.84 13.78
N GLY A 28 -24.08 -9.97 14.12
CA GLY A 28 -25.51 -10.20 13.88
C GLY A 28 -26.43 -9.80 15.05
N GLY A 29 -25.88 -9.27 16.14
CA GLY A 29 -26.67 -8.92 17.33
C GLY A 29 -27.02 -10.13 18.20
N ASP A 30 -28.14 -10.01 18.92
CA ASP A 30 -28.66 -11.01 19.86
C ASP A 30 -29.60 -11.98 19.12
N ILE A 31 -29.55 -13.26 19.43
CA ILE A 31 -30.51 -14.25 18.92
C ILE A 31 -31.35 -14.73 20.09
N MET A 32 -32.68 -14.83 19.91
CA MET A 32 -33.67 -15.12 20.97
C MET A 32 -33.36 -16.31 21.90
N PHE A 33 -32.43 -17.19 21.52
CA PHE A 33 -32.07 -18.41 22.25
C PHE A 33 -30.60 -18.47 22.71
N ASN A 34 -29.82 -17.40 22.56
CA ASN A 34 -28.43 -17.36 23.03
C ASN A 34 -28.04 -15.96 23.51
N ASN A 35 -27.72 -15.83 24.80
CA ASN A 35 -27.27 -14.57 25.43
C ASN A 35 -25.89 -14.09 24.94
N VAL A 36 -25.20 -14.88 24.12
CA VAL A 36 -23.91 -14.53 23.53
C VAL A 36 -24.14 -13.68 22.28
N ARG A 37 -23.90 -12.38 22.42
CA ARG A 37 -24.01 -11.40 21.33
C ARG A 37 -22.84 -11.56 20.35
N SER A 38 -23.15 -11.81 19.08
CA SER A 38 -22.15 -11.87 18.01
C SER A 38 -21.60 -10.47 17.76
N GLY A 39 -20.27 -10.36 17.69
CA GLY A 39 -19.57 -9.12 17.38
C GLY A 39 -18.29 -9.37 16.59
N GLY A 40 -17.44 -8.35 16.56
CA GLY A 40 -16.24 -8.34 15.75
C GLY A 40 -15.38 -7.12 16.00
N VAL A 41 -14.13 -7.22 15.55
CA VAL A 41 -13.13 -6.16 15.60
C VAL A 41 -12.67 -5.90 14.18
N LEU A 42 -12.72 -4.64 13.77
CA LEU A 42 -12.14 -4.17 12.52
C LEU A 42 -10.91 -3.32 12.87
N ARG A 43 -9.78 -3.61 12.23
CA ARG A 43 -8.51 -2.93 12.47
C ARG A 43 -7.80 -2.61 11.15
N VAL A 44 -7.20 -1.44 11.09
CA VAL A 44 -6.27 -1.00 10.06
C VAL A 44 -4.91 -0.84 10.73
N ARG A 45 -3.87 -1.49 10.20
CA ARG A 45 -2.51 -1.43 10.74
C ARG A 45 -1.58 -0.88 9.68
N GLU A 46 -0.70 0.03 10.07
CA GLU A 46 0.38 0.50 9.21
C GLU A 46 1.54 -0.50 9.18
N GLU A 47 2.10 -0.69 8.00
CA GLU A 47 3.25 -1.53 7.72
C GLU A 47 4.24 -0.72 6.86
N PRO A 48 5.55 -0.80 7.14
CA PRO A 48 6.54 -0.14 6.29
C PRO A 48 6.52 -0.80 4.90
N MET A 49 6.72 0.00 3.85
CA MET A 49 6.82 -0.52 2.47
C MET A 49 8.18 -0.20 1.88
N MET A 50 8.52 1.08 1.76
CA MET A 50 9.81 1.50 1.26
C MET A 50 10.19 2.92 1.70
N ASN A 51 11.48 3.22 1.68
CA ASN A 51 12.01 4.56 1.87
C ASN A 51 12.75 4.99 0.61
N MET A 52 12.41 6.17 0.09
CA MET A 52 13.14 6.79 -1.01
C MET A 52 13.99 7.92 -0.46
N THR A 53 15.30 7.86 -0.66
CA THR A 53 16.24 8.89 -0.24
C THR A 53 16.85 9.56 -1.46
N PHE A 54 16.78 10.89 -1.49
CA PHE A 54 17.27 11.72 -2.57
C PHE A 54 18.38 12.62 -2.03
N ILE A 55 19.50 12.65 -2.73
CA ILE A 55 20.65 13.48 -2.38
C ILE A 55 20.88 14.47 -3.51
N ASN A 56 21.02 15.73 -3.15
CA ASN A 56 21.52 16.80 -4.02
C ASN A 56 22.78 17.43 -3.40
N SER A 57 23.32 18.46 -4.03
CA SER A 57 24.56 19.13 -3.58
C SER A 57 24.48 19.72 -2.16
N SER A 58 23.29 19.93 -1.63
CA SER A 58 23.08 20.75 -0.42
C SER A 58 22.34 20.01 0.70
N SER A 59 21.68 18.89 0.42
CA SER A 59 20.78 18.21 1.35
C SER A 59 20.53 16.75 0.97
N SER A 60 20.03 16.00 1.95
CA SER A 60 19.45 14.68 1.78
C SER A 60 18.00 14.72 2.25
N SER A 61 17.08 14.18 1.46
CA SER A 61 15.65 14.12 1.79
C SER A 61 15.17 12.67 1.70
N THR A 62 14.52 12.19 2.76
CA THR A 62 13.96 10.83 2.81
C THR A 62 12.44 10.89 2.84
N PHE A 63 11.81 10.13 1.95
CA PHE A 63 10.37 10.03 1.77
C PHE A 63 9.93 8.61 2.11
N PRO A 64 9.29 8.40 3.27
CA PRO A 64 8.75 7.10 3.63
C PRO A 64 7.44 6.85 2.87
N LEU A 65 7.31 5.63 2.36
CA LEU A 65 6.06 5.05 1.91
C LEU A 65 5.68 3.89 2.81
N THR A 66 4.45 3.94 3.27
CA THR A 66 3.83 2.93 4.10
C THR A 66 2.61 2.37 3.38
N ILE A 67 2.26 1.14 3.72
CA ILE A 67 1.06 0.47 3.28
C ILE A 67 0.31 -0.03 4.51
N SER A 68 -1.01 -0.23 4.40
CA SER A 68 -1.81 -0.66 5.55
C SER A 68 -2.45 -2.00 5.29
N SER A 69 -2.53 -2.83 6.32
CA SER A 69 -3.34 -4.04 6.31
C SER A 69 -4.68 -3.79 7.00
N ILE A 70 -5.73 -4.45 6.53
CA ILE A 70 -7.08 -4.36 7.10
C ILE A 70 -7.47 -5.74 7.60
N THR A 71 -7.87 -5.86 8.85
CA THR A 71 -8.31 -7.13 9.42
C THR A 71 -9.67 -7.01 10.08
N TYR A 72 -10.53 -7.97 9.79
CA TYR A 72 -11.79 -8.19 10.47
C TYR A 72 -11.75 -9.54 11.19
N THR A 73 -11.86 -9.50 12.52
CA THR A 73 -11.89 -10.69 13.37
C THR A 73 -13.26 -10.80 14.03
N PRO A 74 -14.03 -11.86 13.74
CA PRO A 74 -15.30 -12.10 14.42
C PRO A 74 -15.04 -12.48 15.88
N VAL A 75 -15.94 -12.05 16.77
CA VAL A 75 -15.93 -12.37 18.20
C VAL A 75 -17.28 -13.00 18.54
N SER A 76 -17.24 -14.17 19.17
CA SER A 76 -18.45 -14.86 19.66
C SER A 76 -19.51 -15.06 18.56
N ASN A 77 -19.07 -15.36 17.32
CA ASN A 77 -19.96 -15.52 16.19
C ASN A 77 -20.62 -16.90 16.21
N PHE A 78 -21.95 -16.90 16.22
CA PHE A 78 -22.77 -18.10 16.40
C PHE A 78 -22.85 -18.99 15.15
N TRP A 79 -22.73 -18.40 13.95
CA TRP A 79 -22.99 -19.12 12.70
C TRP A 79 -21.71 -19.67 12.06
N VAL A 80 -20.73 -18.81 11.78
CA VAL A 80 -19.40 -19.22 11.30
C VAL A 80 -18.37 -18.19 11.79
N PRO A 81 -17.29 -18.58 12.48
CA PRO A 81 -16.21 -17.67 12.86
C PRO A 81 -15.31 -17.37 11.65
N GLN A 82 -15.86 -16.68 10.65
CA GLN A 82 -15.15 -16.27 9.44
C GLN A 82 -14.73 -14.81 9.54
N GLY A 83 -13.43 -14.57 9.46
CA GLY A 83 -12.82 -13.25 9.35
C GLY A 83 -12.34 -12.94 7.93
N TYR A 84 -11.79 -11.74 7.77
CA TYR A 84 -11.21 -11.29 6.51
C TYR A 84 -9.92 -10.51 6.80
N SER A 85 -8.94 -10.63 5.91
CA SER A 85 -7.75 -9.77 5.92
C SER A 85 -7.43 -9.29 4.52
N TRP A 86 -7.21 -7.99 4.38
CA TRP A 86 -6.70 -7.38 3.15
C TRP A 86 -5.26 -6.95 3.39
N GLN A 87 -4.36 -7.34 2.50
CA GLN A 87 -2.95 -7.00 2.57
C GLN A 87 -2.32 -7.06 1.18
N PHE A 88 -1.54 -6.04 0.80
CA PHE A 88 -0.77 -6.00 -0.45
C PHE A 88 -1.59 -6.36 -1.71
N GLY A 89 -2.81 -5.82 -1.84
CA GLY A 89 -3.68 -6.10 -2.99
C GLY A 89 -4.37 -7.48 -2.96
N SER A 90 -4.18 -8.27 -1.90
CA SER A 90 -4.81 -9.58 -1.72
C SER A 90 -5.84 -9.56 -0.60
N LEU A 91 -7.05 -10.01 -0.90
CA LEU A 91 -8.11 -10.23 0.07
C LEU A 91 -8.18 -11.72 0.45
N ASN A 92 -8.03 -12.00 1.73
CA ASN A 92 -8.06 -13.34 2.31
C ASN A 92 -9.26 -13.52 3.24
N VAL A 93 -9.72 -14.76 3.33
CA VAL A 93 -10.68 -15.24 4.31
C VAL A 93 -9.92 -15.96 5.42
N THR A 94 -10.29 -15.70 6.67
CA THR A 94 -9.71 -16.36 7.84
C THR A 94 -10.76 -17.18 8.59
N LYS A 95 -10.37 -18.34 9.14
CA LYS A 95 -11.19 -19.17 10.01
C LYS A 95 -10.30 -19.84 11.06
N GLY A 96 -10.26 -19.26 12.27
CA GLY A 96 -9.24 -19.63 13.26
C GLY A 96 -7.85 -19.33 12.71
N ASP A 97 -6.97 -20.33 12.72
CA ASP A 97 -5.58 -20.21 12.22
C ASP A 97 -5.46 -20.44 10.70
N LEU A 98 -6.55 -20.81 10.03
CA LEU A 98 -6.56 -21.04 8.59
C LEU A 98 -6.82 -19.72 7.85
N THR A 99 -5.97 -19.40 6.89
CA THR A 99 -6.12 -18.26 5.98
C THR A 99 -6.07 -18.76 4.55
N THR A 100 -6.99 -18.30 3.71
CA THR A 100 -7.02 -18.64 2.29
C THR A 100 -7.41 -17.42 1.46
N PRO A 101 -6.82 -17.21 0.28
CA PRO A 101 -7.25 -16.15 -0.63
C PRO A 101 -8.75 -16.27 -0.95
N LEU A 102 -9.48 -15.15 -0.91
CA LEU A 102 -10.90 -15.13 -1.26
C LEU A 102 -11.10 -15.44 -2.75
N ARG A 103 -10.13 -15.05 -3.59
CA ARG A 103 -10.08 -15.40 -5.00
C ARG A 103 -8.94 -16.39 -5.22
N LEU A 104 -9.21 -17.47 -5.92
CA LEU A 104 -8.16 -18.43 -6.31
C LEU A 104 -7.14 -17.80 -7.28
N SER A 105 -7.44 -16.63 -7.86
CA SER A 105 -6.52 -15.84 -8.71
C SER A 105 -5.62 -14.88 -7.94
N THR A 106 -5.95 -14.50 -6.69
CA THR A 106 -5.09 -13.62 -5.89
C THR A 106 -3.84 -14.39 -5.47
N GLY A 107 -2.77 -14.17 -6.22
CA GLY A 107 -1.56 -14.99 -6.30
C GLY A 107 -1.05 -15.18 -7.74
N ASP A 108 -1.81 -14.75 -8.74
CA ASP A 108 -1.33 -14.56 -10.10
C ASP A 108 -0.27 -13.45 -10.08
N GLU A 109 0.93 -13.79 -10.51
CA GLU A 109 2.07 -12.88 -10.66
C GLU A 109 1.64 -11.58 -11.37
N THR A 110 0.72 -11.68 -12.31
CA THR A 110 0.15 -10.55 -13.06
C THR A 110 -0.59 -9.54 -12.18
N GLU A 111 -1.41 -9.99 -11.22
CA GLU A 111 -2.15 -9.09 -10.32
C GLU A 111 -1.18 -8.37 -9.36
N ILE A 112 -0.14 -9.06 -8.90
CA ILE A 112 0.92 -8.52 -8.05
C ILE A 112 1.75 -7.47 -8.80
N ASP A 113 2.07 -7.71 -10.06
CA ASP A 113 2.78 -6.77 -10.93
C ASP A 113 1.95 -5.51 -11.19
N GLN A 114 0.67 -5.67 -11.54
CA GLN A 114 -0.24 -4.53 -11.74
C GLN A 114 -0.39 -3.69 -10.47
N PHE A 115 -0.47 -4.34 -9.30
CA PHE A 115 -0.53 -3.64 -8.03
C PHE A 115 0.79 -2.91 -7.73
N SER A 116 1.95 -3.52 -8.03
CA SER A 116 3.27 -2.90 -7.86
C SER A 116 3.43 -1.67 -8.76
N GLU A 117 2.99 -1.76 -10.01
CA GLU A 117 2.94 -0.64 -10.96
C GLU A 117 2.04 0.50 -10.46
N ALA A 118 0.86 0.18 -9.93
CA ALA A 118 -0.04 1.20 -9.41
C ALA A 118 0.51 1.90 -8.15
N LEU A 119 1.40 1.25 -7.41
CA LEU A 119 2.04 1.80 -6.20
C LEU A 119 3.24 2.69 -6.50
N PHE A 120 3.99 2.43 -7.56
CA PHE A 120 5.19 3.18 -7.88
C PHE A 120 5.44 3.17 -9.37
N THR A 121 5.73 4.34 -9.93
CA THR A 121 6.29 4.50 -11.27
C THR A 121 7.39 5.55 -11.24
N LEU A 122 8.47 5.30 -11.98
CA LEU A 122 9.47 6.31 -12.32
C LEU A 122 9.38 6.55 -13.82
N SER A 123 9.40 7.81 -14.23
CA SER A 123 9.57 8.18 -15.63
C SER A 123 10.61 9.28 -15.77
N GLY A 124 11.32 9.28 -16.89
CA GLY A 124 12.26 10.32 -17.27
C GLY A 124 11.75 11.09 -18.49
N ASN A 125 11.84 12.41 -18.48
CA ASN A 125 11.54 13.25 -19.65
C ASN A 125 12.58 14.35 -19.81
N ASN A 126 13.25 14.39 -20.96
CA ASN A 126 14.25 15.42 -21.31
C ASN A 126 15.36 15.64 -20.25
N GLY A 127 15.71 14.60 -19.49
CA GLY A 127 16.73 14.67 -18.45
C GLY A 127 16.22 15.07 -17.06
N ASP A 128 14.91 15.30 -16.89
CA ASP A 128 14.25 15.40 -15.59
C ASP A 128 13.55 14.08 -15.24
N LEU A 129 13.30 13.87 -13.94
CA LEU A 129 12.66 12.68 -13.41
C LEU A 129 11.32 13.01 -12.75
N GLU A 130 10.36 12.12 -12.93
CA GLU A 130 9.09 12.15 -12.23
C GLU A 130 8.85 10.80 -11.55
N ILE A 131 8.71 10.83 -10.22
CA ILE A 131 8.25 9.70 -9.42
C ILE A 131 6.77 9.90 -9.13
N THR A 132 5.93 8.96 -9.56
CA THR A 132 4.57 8.82 -9.03
C THR A 132 4.53 7.65 -8.07
N CYS A 133 4.01 7.84 -6.87
CA CYS A 133 3.92 6.77 -5.90
C CYS A 133 2.65 6.86 -5.06
N ALA A 134 2.24 5.75 -4.47
CA ALA A 134 1.08 5.68 -3.60
C ALA A 134 1.43 5.07 -2.26
N GLY A 135 0.92 5.67 -1.19
CA GLY A 135 1.01 5.13 0.17
C GLY A 135 -0.38 4.91 0.75
N ILE A 136 -0.53 3.85 1.55
CA ILE A 136 -1.77 3.53 2.25
C ILE A 136 -1.49 3.58 3.75
N ARG A 137 -2.10 4.53 4.46
CA ARG A 137 -1.88 4.74 5.88
C ARG A 137 -3.19 4.67 6.68
N PRO A 138 -3.15 4.26 7.95
CA PRO A 138 -4.31 4.37 8.81
C PRO A 138 -4.65 5.84 9.08
N GLY A 139 -5.94 6.15 9.16
CA GLY A 139 -6.44 7.40 9.71
C GLY A 139 -6.43 7.38 11.25
N MET A 140 -6.85 8.48 11.87
CA MET A 140 -6.83 8.63 13.34
C MET A 140 -7.62 7.54 14.06
N ARG A 141 -8.77 7.15 13.51
CA ARG A 141 -9.53 5.99 13.99
C ARG A 141 -9.19 4.82 13.09
N ASN A 142 -8.41 3.88 13.61
CA ASN A 142 -7.92 2.71 12.87
C ASN A 142 -8.34 1.39 13.52
N THR A 143 -9.12 1.41 14.61
CA THR A 143 -9.71 0.22 15.22
C THR A 143 -11.12 0.55 15.71
N THR A 144 -12.06 -0.36 15.45
CA THR A 144 -13.41 -0.31 16.01
C THR A 144 -13.86 -1.73 16.36
N SER A 145 -14.72 -1.85 17.36
CA SER A 145 -15.26 -3.14 17.78
C SER A 145 -16.70 -2.99 18.24
N GLY A 146 -17.46 -4.07 18.10
CA GLY A 146 -18.86 -4.06 18.48
C GLY A 146 -19.65 -5.14 17.78
N ASN A 147 -20.96 -4.94 17.78
CA ASN A 147 -21.98 -5.90 17.31
C ASN A 147 -23.04 -5.20 16.45
N GLY A 148 -22.73 -3.98 15.98
CA GLY A 148 -23.54 -3.19 15.07
C GLY A 148 -22.88 -3.06 13.71
N ILE A 149 -23.13 -1.96 13.03
CA ILE A 149 -22.52 -1.61 11.74
C ILE A 149 -21.40 -0.62 12.02
N ALA A 150 -20.20 -0.95 11.58
CA ALA A 150 -19.11 0.01 11.43
C ALA A 150 -19.05 0.50 9.99
N SER A 151 -18.26 1.53 9.74
CA SER A 151 -17.87 1.97 8.41
C SER A 151 -16.35 1.88 8.24
N LEU A 152 -15.93 1.50 7.04
CA LEU A 152 -14.54 1.60 6.60
C LEU A 152 -14.49 2.70 5.54
N ASN A 153 -13.76 3.75 5.87
CA ASN A 153 -13.65 4.96 5.09
C ASN A 153 -12.28 5.00 4.41
N LEU A 154 -12.28 5.21 3.09
CA LEU A 154 -11.11 5.46 2.27
C LEU A 154 -11.13 6.93 1.85
N ASN A 155 -10.06 7.67 2.12
CA ASN A 155 -9.86 9.01 1.60
C ASN A 155 -8.53 9.07 0.83
N ALA A 156 -8.62 9.37 -0.46
CA ALA A 156 -7.50 9.50 -1.36
C ALA A 156 -7.19 10.99 -1.58
N ASP A 157 -5.94 11.37 -1.35
CA ASP A 157 -5.46 12.73 -1.59
C ASP A 157 -4.15 12.72 -2.37
N LYS A 158 -4.16 13.37 -3.53
CA LYS A 158 -3.00 13.48 -4.41
C LYS A 158 -2.26 14.79 -4.17
N SER A 159 -0.99 14.68 -3.82
CA SER A 159 -0.10 15.80 -3.54
C SER A 159 1.14 15.74 -4.42
N THR A 160 1.52 16.87 -5.02
CA THR A 160 2.81 17.01 -5.71
C THR A 160 3.75 17.82 -4.81
N PHE A 161 4.94 17.27 -4.56
CA PHE A 161 5.96 17.92 -3.75
C PHE A 161 6.75 18.94 -4.56
N PRO A 162 7.37 19.94 -3.91
CA PRO A 162 8.29 20.85 -4.58
C PRO A 162 9.40 20.10 -5.32
N THR A 163 9.69 20.53 -6.54
CA THR A 163 10.75 19.94 -7.36
C THR A 163 12.10 20.06 -6.66
N ILE A 164 12.82 18.94 -6.61
CA ILE A 164 14.18 18.85 -6.07
C ILE A 164 15.15 19.02 -7.23
N SER A 165 15.87 20.13 -7.28
CA SER A 165 16.85 20.40 -8.33
C SER A 165 18.17 19.68 -8.08
N GLY A 166 18.83 19.24 -9.16
CA GLY A 166 20.20 18.75 -9.12
C GLY A 166 20.39 17.49 -8.28
N VAL A 167 19.52 16.49 -8.47
CA VAL A 167 19.63 15.22 -7.75
C VAL A 167 20.85 14.45 -8.26
N SER A 168 21.79 14.16 -7.36
CA SER A 168 23.01 13.42 -7.67
C SER A 168 22.90 11.94 -7.32
N ARG A 169 22.04 11.59 -6.35
CA ARG A 169 21.79 10.19 -5.98
C ARG A 169 20.36 9.94 -5.54
N ILE A 170 19.80 8.82 -5.99
CA ILE A 170 18.51 8.27 -5.54
C ILE A 170 18.78 6.90 -4.95
N THR A 171 18.29 6.65 -3.74
CA THR A 171 18.36 5.33 -3.09
C THR A 171 16.96 4.91 -2.68
N ILE A 172 16.51 3.76 -3.18
CA ILE A 172 15.22 3.15 -2.82
C ILE A 172 15.50 1.92 -1.98
N ASN A 173 15.02 1.93 -0.74
CA ASN A 173 15.08 0.81 0.19
C ASN A 173 13.67 0.23 0.33
N ILE A 174 13.44 -0.95 -0.23
CA ILE A 174 12.21 -1.72 -0.02
C ILE A 174 12.43 -2.62 1.20
N THR A 175 11.53 -2.53 2.18
CA THR A 175 11.69 -3.24 3.46
C THR A 175 11.66 -4.75 3.29
N SER A 176 12.43 -5.46 4.12
CA SER A 176 12.38 -6.92 4.23
C SER A 176 11.18 -7.44 5.02
N GLU A 177 10.36 -6.54 5.58
CA GLU A 177 9.12 -6.90 6.28
C GLU A 177 7.96 -7.24 5.33
N LEU A 178 8.10 -6.93 4.03
CA LEU A 178 7.12 -7.33 3.01
C LEU A 178 7.15 -8.85 2.81
N PRO A 179 6.00 -9.49 2.47
CA PRO A 179 5.98 -10.87 2.03
C PRO A 179 6.92 -11.07 0.85
N ALA A 180 7.70 -12.16 0.86
CA ALA A 180 8.77 -12.39 -0.12
C ALA A 180 8.30 -12.21 -1.57
N THR A 181 7.18 -12.85 -1.95
CA THR A 181 6.61 -12.71 -3.30
C THR A 181 6.31 -11.25 -3.65
N PHE A 182 5.54 -10.53 -2.83
CA PHE A 182 5.23 -9.13 -3.12
C PHE A 182 6.49 -8.24 -3.13
N GLY A 183 7.39 -8.43 -2.17
CA GLY A 183 8.63 -7.67 -2.07
C GLY A 183 9.55 -7.87 -3.28
N ASP A 184 9.65 -9.09 -3.80
CA ASP A 184 10.47 -9.41 -4.98
C ASP A 184 9.87 -8.80 -6.25
N HIS A 185 8.56 -8.91 -6.45
CA HIS A 185 7.86 -8.29 -7.59
C HIS A 185 7.97 -6.76 -7.56
N LEU A 186 7.72 -6.13 -6.41
CA LEU A 186 7.89 -4.68 -6.26
C LEU A 186 9.33 -4.25 -6.53
N ARG A 187 10.32 -5.02 -6.06
CA ARG A 187 11.74 -4.74 -6.29
C ARG A 187 12.11 -4.87 -7.77
N ASN A 188 11.61 -5.89 -8.45
CA ASN A 188 11.82 -6.08 -9.89
C ASN A 188 11.16 -4.95 -10.68
N TYR A 189 9.92 -4.59 -10.36
CA TYR A 189 9.22 -3.50 -11.02
C TYR A 189 9.93 -2.15 -10.82
N VAL A 190 10.35 -1.84 -9.59
CA VAL A 190 11.15 -0.63 -9.31
C VAL A 190 12.46 -0.68 -10.08
N ASN A 191 13.15 -1.82 -10.13
CA ASN A 191 14.39 -1.95 -10.92
C ASN A 191 14.15 -1.73 -12.42
N ASP A 192 13.05 -2.24 -12.97
CA ASP A 192 12.73 -2.19 -14.40
C ASP A 192 12.22 -0.81 -14.84
N SER A 193 11.38 -0.16 -14.04
CA SER A 193 10.87 1.20 -14.29
C SER A 193 11.99 2.24 -14.44
N ILE A 194 13.18 1.91 -13.95
CA ILE A 194 14.32 2.83 -13.90
C ILE A 194 15.36 2.50 -14.99
N LYS A 195 15.21 1.40 -15.73
CA LYS A 195 16.07 1.09 -16.89
C LYS A 195 15.84 2.01 -18.09
N ASP A 196 14.81 2.85 -18.05
CA ASP A 196 14.41 3.78 -19.11
C ASP A 196 14.62 5.26 -18.75
N PRO A 197 15.80 5.62 -18.18
CA PRO A 197 16.54 6.72 -18.78
C PRO A 197 17.99 6.33 -19.10
N PRO A 198 18.52 6.73 -20.28
CA PRO A 198 19.83 6.33 -20.74
C PRO A 198 20.91 7.14 -20.00
N THR A 199 21.75 6.53 -19.14
CA THR A 199 23.19 6.84 -18.94
C THR A 199 23.85 6.37 -17.62
N ASN A 200 23.23 5.58 -16.74
CA ASN A 200 23.77 5.43 -15.36
C ASN A 200 24.42 4.08 -15.04
N GLU A 201 25.44 4.11 -14.17
CA GLU A 201 26.04 2.94 -13.51
C GLU A 201 25.11 2.47 -12.38
N TRP A 202 24.83 1.17 -12.38
CA TRP A 202 23.90 0.50 -11.47
C TRP A 202 24.69 -0.28 -10.40
N GLU A 203 24.24 -0.20 -9.15
CA GLU A 203 24.72 -1.09 -8.11
C GLU A 203 23.55 -1.49 -7.20
N ASN A 204 23.20 -2.78 -7.26
CA ASN A 204 22.47 -3.39 -6.16
C ASN A 204 23.49 -3.61 -5.06
N ASP A 205 23.34 -2.90 -3.95
CA ASP A 205 24.22 -3.17 -2.82
C ASP A 205 23.88 -4.55 -2.21
N PRO A 206 24.80 -5.15 -1.44
CA PRO A 206 24.55 -6.43 -0.75
C PRO A 206 23.35 -6.41 0.22
N SER A 207 22.84 -5.21 0.56
CA SER A 207 21.68 -5.01 1.43
C SER A 207 20.37 -4.97 0.65
N GLY A 208 20.41 -5.13 -0.67
CA GLY A 208 19.25 -5.07 -1.55
C GLY A 208 18.75 -3.66 -1.83
N ASN A 209 19.50 -2.61 -1.48
CA ASN A 209 19.12 -1.25 -1.85
C ASN A 209 19.32 -1.03 -3.34
N ILE A 210 18.36 -0.32 -3.93
CA ILE A 210 18.44 0.09 -5.32
C ILE A 210 19.01 1.52 -5.33
N THR A 211 20.25 1.70 -5.80
CA THR A 211 20.92 3.01 -5.81
C THR A 211 21.23 3.47 -7.23
N TYR A 212 20.92 4.73 -7.49
CA TYR A 212 21.17 5.41 -8.75
C TYR A 212 22.00 6.66 -8.52
N THR A 213 23.09 6.80 -9.25
CA THR A 213 23.98 7.98 -9.18
C THR A 213 24.00 8.67 -10.54
N TYR A 214 23.90 10.01 -10.52
CA TYR A 214 23.90 10.88 -11.69
C TYR A 214 25.21 11.70 -11.72
N PRO A 215 26.27 11.18 -12.37
CA PRO A 215 27.61 11.77 -12.27
C PRO A 215 27.80 13.05 -13.09
N LEU A 216 27.03 13.24 -14.18
CA LEU A 216 27.26 14.33 -15.15
C LEU A 216 26.03 15.20 -15.40
N ASN A 217 24.84 14.59 -15.47
CA ASN A 217 23.58 15.28 -15.70
C ASN A 217 22.66 15.06 -14.50
N GLN A 218 22.69 15.97 -13.52
CA GLN A 218 21.87 15.88 -12.32
C GLN A 218 20.43 16.34 -12.64
N PRO A 219 19.45 15.42 -12.70
CA PRO A 219 18.07 15.74 -13.05
C PRO A 219 17.40 16.63 -12.01
N ASN A 220 16.38 17.37 -12.42
CA ASN A 220 15.36 17.81 -11.48
C ASN A 220 14.40 16.65 -11.22
N LEU A 221 13.98 16.49 -9.98
CA LEU A 221 13.06 15.43 -9.56
C LEU A 221 11.75 16.03 -9.08
N THR A 222 10.65 15.60 -9.70
CA THR A 222 9.29 15.88 -9.22
C THR A 222 8.72 14.61 -8.60
N ILE A 223 8.07 14.74 -7.45
CA ILE A 223 7.43 13.61 -6.76
C ILE A 223 5.93 13.91 -6.64
N THR A 224 5.13 13.02 -7.19
CA THR A 224 3.67 13.02 -7.04
C THR A 224 3.28 11.83 -6.17
N LYS A 225 2.63 12.10 -5.04
CA LYS A 225 2.19 11.07 -4.09
C LYS A 225 0.68 11.02 -3.98
N LEU A 226 0.11 9.84 -4.16
CA LEU A 226 -1.26 9.54 -3.76
C LEU A 226 -1.26 8.99 -2.32
N ASN A 227 -1.93 9.68 -1.41
CA ASN A 227 -2.10 9.25 -0.02
C ASN A 227 -3.49 8.66 0.15
N LEU A 228 -3.57 7.34 0.35
CA LEU A 228 -4.80 6.64 0.73
C LEU A 228 -4.86 6.54 2.25
N ILE A 229 -5.89 7.11 2.85
CA ILE A 229 -6.13 7.13 4.29
C ILE A 229 -7.31 6.22 4.60
N LEU A 230 -7.03 5.13 5.33
CA LEU A 230 -8.03 4.15 5.75
C LEU A 230 -8.43 4.38 7.20
N SER A 231 -9.70 4.70 7.45
CA SER A 231 -10.22 4.92 8.80
C SER A 231 -11.47 4.11 9.07
N VAL A 232 -11.75 3.86 10.34
CA VAL A 232 -12.92 3.10 10.78
C VAL A 232 -13.76 3.91 11.74
N GLU A 233 -15.08 3.83 11.60
CA GLU A 233 -16.05 4.51 12.49
C GLU A 233 -17.16 3.58 12.92
#